data_AF-A0AAX2SJ50-F1
#
_entry.id   AF-A0AAX2SJ50-F1
#
_cell.length_a   1.000
_cell.length_b   1.000
_cell.length_c   1.000
_cell.angle_alpha   90.00
_cell.angle_beta   90.00
_cell.angle_gamma   90.00
#
_symmetry.space_group_name_H-M   'P 1'
#
loop_
_entity.id
_entity.type
_entity.pdbx_description
1 polymer ?
#
loop_
_entity_poly.entity_id
_entity_poly.type
_entity_poly.pdbx_seq_one_letter_code
_entity_poly.pdbx_strand_id
1 'polypeptide(L)'
;MSTAPDIPASIPEHLLETITDGMDFRDDQRWIPWAWGVLARAGDVPAQIDEDDPDYPRSLMTLAALGRLYDLFQQVLSGLSADLETNPDLVGEVRPTITTIELARYSEAEGVFDTAWPETGSGLLREAIRTRTEQISARLVELLGTARLFTSLFVTGTAAVDMDDDTDVRADAHSPWEDAFDWYLSSVVNDDPTVEKQRTYEWLNGDLDLG
;
A
#
# COMPACT_ATOMS: atom_id res chain seq x y z
N MET A 1 27.78 -14.25 -16.13
CA MET A 1 26.59 -13.53 -15.66
C MET A 1 26.63 -13.61 -14.14
N SER A 2 26.91 -12.50 -13.48
CA SER A 2 26.95 -12.44 -12.02
C SER A 2 25.54 -12.12 -11.57
N THR A 3 24.79 -13.11 -11.09
CA THR A 3 23.55 -12.87 -10.36
C THR A 3 23.95 -12.14 -9.08
N ALA A 4 23.59 -10.87 -8.97
CA ALA A 4 23.63 -10.17 -7.70
C ALA A 4 22.87 -11.02 -6.67
N PRO A 5 23.32 -11.09 -5.40
CA PRO A 5 22.56 -11.80 -4.38
C PRO A 5 21.15 -11.22 -4.32
N ASP A 6 20.14 -12.09 -4.33
CA ASP A 6 18.74 -11.74 -4.03
C ASP A 6 18.70 -11.28 -2.57
N ILE A 7 18.94 -9.99 -2.36
CA ILE A 7 18.75 -9.37 -1.05
C ILE A 7 17.24 -9.30 -0.84
N PRO A 8 16.69 -9.98 0.18
CA PRO A 8 15.26 -9.91 0.45
C PRO A 8 14.90 -8.45 0.73
N ALA A 9 13.84 -7.97 0.08
CA ALA A 9 13.36 -6.63 0.32
C ALA A 9 12.91 -6.50 1.78
N SER A 10 13.34 -5.43 2.45
CA SER A 10 13.07 -5.23 3.88
C SER A 10 12.79 -3.76 4.16
N ILE A 11 11.72 -3.52 4.90
CA ILE A 11 11.35 -2.20 5.42
C ILE A 11 11.79 -2.16 6.90
N PRO A 12 12.52 -1.13 7.34
CA PRO A 12 12.79 -0.91 8.76
C PRO A 12 11.49 -0.83 9.58
N GLU A 13 11.43 -1.55 10.71
CA GLU A 13 10.18 -1.67 11.49
C GLU A 13 9.64 -0.31 11.95
N HIS A 14 10.50 0.63 12.34
CA HIS A 14 10.07 1.97 12.75
C HIS A 14 9.43 2.78 11.61
N LEU A 15 9.83 2.54 10.36
CA LEU A 15 9.17 3.14 9.19
C LEU A 15 7.81 2.50 8.97
N LEU A 16 7.71 1.18 9.10
CA LEU A 16 6.43 0.49 8.99
C LEU A 16 5.45 0.98 10.07
N GLU A 17 5.89 1.05 11.32
CA GLU A 17 5.12 1.62 12.43
C GLU A 17 4.63 3.03 12.09
N THR A 18 5.52 3.93 11.66
CA THR A 18 5.18 5.32 11.29
C THR A 18 4.10 5.40 10.21
N ILE A 19 4.15 4.52 9.21
CA ILE A 19 3.19 4.49 8.10
C ILE A 19 1.85 3.91 8.54
N THR A 20 1.89 2.90 9.41
CA THR A 20 0.68 2.19 9.86
C THR A 20 -0.02 2.85 11.05
N ASP A 21 0.63 3.75 11.79
CA ASP A 21 0.10 4.41 13.01
C ASP A 21 -1.18 5.21 12.76
N GLY A 22 -1.42 5.62 11.51
CA GLY A 22 -2.64 6.32 11.12
C GLY A 22 -3.77 5.44 10.63
N MET A 23 -3.52 4.21 10.16
CA MET A 23 -4.49 3.44 9.37
C MET A 23 -5.69 2.95 10.19
N ASP A 24 -6.88 2.95 9.57
CA ASP A 24 -8.10 2.41 10.19
C ASP A 24 -8.07 0.87 10.25
N PHE A 25 -7.43 0.24 9.27
CA PHE A 25 -7.27 -1.20 9.17
C PHE A 25 -5.80 -1.59 9.31
N ARG A 26 -5.51 -2.51 10.24
CA ARG A 26 -4.14 -2.99 10.47
C ARG A 26 -3.69 -3.95 9.38
N ASP A 27 -2.41 -3.84 9.02
CA ASP A 27 -1.74 -4.77 8.10
C ASP A 27 -1.13 -5.96 8.85
N ASP A 28 -1.96 -6.71 9.58
CA ASP A 28 -1.50 -7.81 10.44
C ASP A 28 -0.84 -8.96 9.64
N GLN A 29 -1.23 -9.12 8.37
CA GLN A 29 -0.70 -10.15 7.46
C GLN A 29 0.46 -9.65 6.58
N ARG A 30 0.97 -8.44 6.83
CA ARG A 30 2.16 -7.87 6.16
C ARG A 30 2.03 -7.76 4.63
N TRP A 31 0.87 -7.32 4.15
CA TRP A 31 0.63 -6.95 2.76
C TRP A 31 1.53 -5.80 2.29
N ILE A 32 1.76 -4.78 3.12
CA ILE A 32 2.60 -3.61 2.77
C ILE A 32 4.05 -4.07 2.51
N PRO A 33 4.72 -4.83 3.40
CA PRO A 33 6.01 -5.45 3.11
C PRO A 33 6.03 -6.33 1.86
N TRP A 34 4.96 -7.10 1.62
CA TRP A 34 4.85 -7.92 0.42
C TRP A 34 4.83 -7.08 -0.86
N ALA A 35 3.96 -6.06 -0.92
CA ALA A 35 3.81 -5.19 -2.07
C ALA A 35 5.09 -4.39 -2.34
N TRP A 36 5.80 -3.96 -1.28
CA TRP A 36 7.14 -3.40 -1.40
C TRP A 36 8.11 -4.37 -2.06
N GLY A 37 8.10 -5.66 -1.66
CA GLY A 37 8.90 -6.70 -2.27
C GLY A 37 8.58 -6.95 -3.75
N VAL A 38 7.31 -6.84 -4.15
CA VAL A 38 6.89 -6.91 -5.57
C VAL A 38 7.51 -5.76 -6.37
N LEU A 39 7.37 -4.52 -5.89
CA LEU A 39 7.94 -3.34 -6.54
C LEU A 39 9.48 -3.39 -6.58
N ALA A 40 10.12 -3.89 -5.53
CA ALA A 40 11.58 -4.01 -5.46
C ALA A 40 12.12 -4.99 -6.51
N ARG A 41 11.44 -6.12 -6.71
CA ARG A 41 11.81 -7.11 -7.74
C ARG A 41 11.57 -6.60 -9.16
N ALA A 42 10.59 -5.73 -9.34
CA ALA A 42 10.37 -5.02 -10.60
C ALA A 42 11.40 -3.89 -10.85
N GLY A 43 12.19 -3.52 -9.83
CA GLY A 43 13.17 -2.43 -9.89
C GLY A 43 12.57 -1.04 -9.70
N ASP A 44 11.32 -0.94 -9.24
CA ASP A 44 10.60 0.33 -9.06
C ASP A 44 10.95 1.03 -7.72
N VAL A 45 11.44 0.27 -6.74
CA VAL A 45 11.92 0.74 -5.42
C VAL A 45 13.19 -0.02 -5.02
N PRO A 46 14.02 0.52 -4.10
CA PRO A 46 15.16 -0.24 -3.60
C PRO A 46 14.72 -1.42 -2.73
N ALA A 47 15.52 -2.48 -2.69
CA ALA A 47 15.27 -3.62 -1.80
C ALA A 47 15.37 -3.22 -0.32
N GLN A 48 16.22 -2.26 0.03
CA GLN A 48 16.38 -1.73 1.38
C GLN A 48 16.22 -0.22 1.36
N ILE A 49 15.57 0.32 2.38
CA ILE A 49 15.42 1.77 2.54
C ILE A 49 16.64 2.30 3.29
N ASP A 50 17.29 3.29 2.70
CA ASP A 50 18.36 4.08 3.32
C ASP A 50 17.85 5.51 3.53
N GLU A 51 17.84 5.98 4.78
CA GLU A 51 17.35 7.31 5.16
C GLU A 51 18.29 8.44 4.73
N ASP A 52 19.55 8.11 4.45
CA ASP A 52 20.56 9.03 3.93
C ASP A 52 20.52 9.13 2.39
N ASP A 53 19.72 8.29 1.72
CA ASP A 53 19.56 8.32 0.27
C ASP A 53 18.83 9.62 -0.17
N PRO A 54 19.32 10.34 -1.20
CA PRO A 54 18.63 11.52 -1.73
C PRO A 54 17.20 11.25 -2.21
N ASP A 55 16.89 10.02 -2.63
CA ASP A 55 15.56 9.56 -3.05
C ASP A 55 14.73 8.98 -1.88
N TYR A 56 15.19 9.12 -0.63
CA TYR A 56 14.43 8.72 0.56
C TYR A 56 12.98 9.25 0.59
N PRO A 57 12.69 10.53 0.24
CA PRO A 57 11.31 11.02 0.18
C PRO A 57 10.42 10.18 -0.76
N ARG A 58 10.94 9.72 -1.90
CA ARG A 58 10.18 8.86 -2.82
C ARG A 58 9.90 7.49 -2.21
N SER A 59 10.84 6.93 -1.47
CA SER A 59 10.64 5.66 -0.74
C SER A 59 9.54 5.81 0.31
N LEU A 60 9.57 6.90 1.10
CA LEU A 60 8.57 7.17 2.11
C LEU A 60 7.18 7.42 1.51
N MET A 61 7.09 8.17 0.40
CA MET A 61 5.83 8.37 -0.34
C MET A 61 5.27 7.07 -0.90
N THR A 62 6.15 6.16 -1.34
CA THR A 62 5.72 4.86 -1.86
C THR A 62 5.19 3.98 -0.73
N LEU A 63 5.84 3.96 0.44
CA LEU A 63 5.31 3.26 1.61
C LEU A 63 3.96 3.83 2.06
N ALA A 64 3.84 5.16 2.14
CA ALA A 64 2.60 5.82 2.51
C ALA A 64 1.47 5.50 1.52
N ALA A 65 1.81 5.48 0.23
CA ALA A 65 0.89 5.12 -0.83
C ALA A 65 0.41 3.66 -0.73
N LEU A 66 1.29 2.73 -0.37
CA LEU A 66 0.93 1.32 -0.12
C LEU A 66 0.02 1.19 1.10
N GLY A 67 0.35 1.85 2.21
CA GLY A 67 -0.51 1.87 3.41
C GLY A 67 -1.90 2.41 3.10
N ARG A 68 -1.96 3.56 2.40
CA ARG A 68 -3.22 4.15 1.95
C ARG A 68 -4.00 3.23 1.00
N LEU A 69 -3.33 2.55 0.06
CA LEU A 69 -4.00 1.61 -0.86
C LEU A 69 -4.64 0.45 -0.10
N TYR A 70 -3.90 -0.13 0.85
CA TYR A 70 -4.41 -1.20 1.70
C TYR A 70 -5.62 -0.73 2.50
N ASP A 71 -5.49 0.40 3.19
CA ASP A 71 -6.54 0.93 4.06
C ASP A 71 -7.81 1.30 3.27
N LEU A 72 -7.66 1.98 2.13
CA LEU A 72 -8.79 2.30 1.24
C LEU A 72 -9.48 1.03 0.73
N PHE A 73 -8.72 0.00 0.34
CA PHE A 73 -9.31 -1.26 -0.09
C PHE A 73 -10.19 -1.87 1.02
N GLN A 74 -9.70 -1.90 2.26
CA GLN A 74 -10.48 -2.45 3.38
C GLN A 74 -11.70 -1.60 3.73
N GLN A 75 -11.60 -0.27 3.65
CA GLN A 75 -12.73 0.64 3.84
C GLN A 75 -13.83 0.39 2.81
N VAL A 76 -13.47 0.30 1.52
CA VAL A 76 -14.41 0.04 0.43
C VAL A 76 -15.04 -1.35 0.56
N LEU A 77 -14.24 -2.37 0.88
CA LEU A 77 -14.71 -3.73 1.11
C LEU A 77 -15.70 -3.81 2.29
N SER A 78 -15.47 -3.03 3.34
CA SER A 78 -16.33 -2.94 4.52
C SER A 78 -17.58 -2.07 4.28
N GLY A 79 -17.75 -1.51 3.09
CA GLY A 79 -18.87 -0.63 2.75
C GLY A 79 -18.81 0.76 3.36
N LEU A 80 -17.66 1.14 3.95
CA LEU A 80 -17.44 2.48 4.49
C LEU A 80 -17.26 3.48 3.34
N SER A 81 -17.57 4.75 3.60
CA SER A 81 -17.14 5.82 2.72
C SER A 81 -15.62 5.92 2.82
N ALA A 82 -14.94 5.88 1.68
CA ALA A 82 -13.50 6.11 1.57
C ALA A 82 -13.19 7.59 1.84
N ASP A 83 -13.39 8.04 3.08
CA ASP A 83 -13.16 9.43 3.45
C ASP A 83 -11.65 9.66 3.62
N LEU A 84 -11.15 10.67 2.90
CA LEU A 84 -9.76 10.88 2.48
C LEU A 84 -8.73 11.15 3.60
N GLU A 85 -9.09 11.09 4.88
CA GLU A 85 -8.35 11.79 5.94
C GLU A 85 -7.34 10.94 6.73
N THR A 86 -7.19 9.66 6.40
CA THR A 86 -6.25 8.77 7.07
C THR A 86 -4.91 8.79 6.33
N ASN A 87 -4.03 9.73 6.68
CA ASN A 87 -2.64 9.74 6.19
C ASN A 87 -1.67 9.77 7.37
N PRO A 88 -0.53 9.05 7.27
CA PRO A 88 0.50 9.12 8.29
C PRO A 88 1.07 10.54 8.40
N ASP A 89 1.40 10.97 9.61
CA ASP A 89 2.10 12.23 9.84
C ASP A 89 3.59 12.05 9.54
N LEU A 90 3.97 12.41 8.31
CA LEU A 90 5.33 12.22 7.80
C LEU A 90 6.13 13.51 7.72
N VAL A 91 5.57 14.66 8.08
CA VAL A 91 6.29 15.94 8.01
C VAL A 91 6.92 16.25 9.36
N GLY A 92 8.24 16.41 9.38
CA GLY A 92 8.96 16.76 10.60
C GLY A 92 10.39 17.24 10.34
N GLU A 93 11.13 17.52 11.41
CA GLU A 93 12.46 18.13 11.32
C GLU A 93 13.59 17.10 11.17
N VAL A 94 13.33 15.83 11.50
CA VAL A 94 14.34 14.77 11.57
C VAL A 94 13.82 13.47 11.00
N ARG A 95 14.72 12.65 10.45
CA ARG A 95 14.38 11.28 10.04
C ARG A 95 13.74 10.50 11.22
N PRO A 96 12.77 9.61 10.95
CA PRO A 96 12.34 9.11 9.64
C PRO A 96 11.41 10.05 8.85
N THR A 97 10.98 11.17 9.44
CA THR A 97 10.11 12.14 8.75
C THR A 97 10.84 12.86 7.62
N ILE A 98 10.07 13.43 6.71
CA ILE A 98 10.55 14.33 5.65
C ILE A 98 10.38 15.78 6.08
N THR A 99 11.37 16.60 5.76
CA THR A 99 11.25 18.05 5.96
C THR A 99 10.27 18.64 4.96
N THR A 100 9.67 19.79 5.30
CA THR A 100 8.81 20.53 4.36
C THR A 100 9.53 20.88 3.06
N ILE A 101 10.85 21.10 3.10
CA ILE A 101 11.65 21.40 1.91
C ILE A 101 11.80 20.16 1.02
N GLU A 102 12.05 18.98 1.60
CA GLU A 102 12.13 17.72 0.86
C GLU A 102 10.78 17.37 0.23
N LEU A 103 9.70 17.53 0.99
CA LEU A 103 8.34 17.35 0.47
C LEU A 103 8.07 18.31 -0.70
N ALA A 104 8.40 19.60 -0.56
CA ALA A 104 8.20 20.57 -1.63
C ALA A 104 8.98 20.20 -2.91
N ARG A 105 10.23 19.75 -2.78
CA ARG A 105 11.06 19.30 -3.91
C ARG A 105 10.50 18.04 -4.57
N TYR A 106 10.07 17.07 -3.76
CA TYR A 106 9.42 15.87 -4.27
C TYR A 106 8.15 16.24 -5.05
N SER A 107 7.28 17.05 -4.46
CA SER A 107 6.02 17.45 -5.07
C SER A 107 6.24 18.25 -6.36
N GLU A 108 7.21 19.16 -6.39
CA GLU A 108 7.60 19.87 -7.62
C GLU A 108 8.07 18.90 -8.71
N ALA A 109 8.91 17.92 -8.37
CA ALA A 109 9.41 16.93 -9.32
C ALA A 109 8.32 16.02 -9.87
N GLU A 110 7.29 15.71 -9.07
CA GLU A 110 6.15 14.88 -9.44
C GLU A 110 4.95 15.70 -9.99
N GLY A 111 5.07 17.03 -10.04
CA GLY A 111 4.00 17.93 -10.53
C GLY A 111 2.77 17.98 -9.63
N VAL A 112 2.95 17.74 -8.33
CA VAL A 112 1.90 17.75 -7.29
C VAL A 112 1.84 19.10 -6.60
N PHE A 113 0.64 19.62 -6.41
CA PHE A 113 0.40 20.90 -5.75
C PHE A 113 -0.81 20.79 -4.82
N ASP A 114 -0.76 21.43 -3.65
CA ASP A 114 -1.93 21.59 -2.78
C ASP A 114 -2.95 22.52 -3.46
N THR A 115 -4.21 22.10 -3.52
CA THR A 115 -5.28 22.91 -4.11
C THR A 115 -5.85 23.94 -3.13
N ALA A 116 -5.54 23.81 -1.83
CA ALA A 116 -5.92 24.75 -0.79
C ALA A 116 -4.96 25.96 -0.74
N TRP A 117 -5.50 27.13 -0.39
CA TRP A 117 -4.71 28.34 -0.18
C TRP A 117 -4.89 28.90 1.25
N PRO A 118 -3.82 29.18 2.00
CA PRO A 118 -2.42 28.92 1.64
C PRO A 118 -2.11 27.42 1.63
N GLU A 119 -1.19 27.02 0.75
CA GLU A 119 -0.63 25.66 0.74
C GLU A 119 0.01 25.34 2.09
N THR A 120 -0.26 24.14 2.61
CA THR A 120 0.30 23.67 3.87
C THR A 120 1.14 22.42 3.66
N GLY A 121 2.14 22.17 4.51
CA GLY A 121 2.95 20.95 4.43
C GLY A 121 2.09 19.68 4.53
N SER A 122 1.07 19.68 5.38
CA SER A 122 0.14 18.55 5.53
C SER A 122 -0.79 18.39 4.32
N GLY A 123 -1.25 19.49 3.72
CA GLY A 123 -2.05 19.46 2.49
C GLY A 123 -1.25 18.95 1.30
N LEU A 124 -0.01 19.44 1.14
CA LEU A 124 0.91 18.96 0.12
C LEU A 124 1.28 17.48 0.31
N LEU A 125 1.48 17.03 1.56
CA LEU A 125 1.72 15.61 1.88
C LEU A 125 0.54 14.75 1.44
N ARG A 126 -0.69 15.18 1.75
CA ARG A 126 -1.92 14.47 1.37
C ARG A 126 -2.03 14.31 -0.15
N GLU A 127 -1.80 15.38 -0.90
CA GLU A 127 -1.86 15.33 -2.37
C GLU A 127 -0.74 14.47 -2.96
N ALA A 128 0.46 14.50 -2.36
CA ALA A 128 1.59 13.67 -2.76
C ALA A 128 1.30 12.18 -2.56
N ILE A 129 0.76 11.81 -1.39
CA ILE A 129 0.37 10.43 -1.10
C ILE A 129 -0.76 9.99 -2.03
N ARG A 130 -1.81 10.80 -2.22
CA ARG A 130 -2.93 10.48 -3.12
C ARG A 130 -2.44 10.20 -4.54
N THR A 131 -1.66 11.12 -5.10
CA THR A 131 -1.09 10.97 -6.45
C THR A 131 -0.22 9.72 -6.54
N ARG A 132 0.60 9.47 -5.51
CA ARG A 132 1.47 8.29 -5.48
C ARG A 132 0.69 6.98 -5.33
N THR A 133 -0.43 6.96 -4.59
CA THR A 133 -1.33 5.80 -4.49
C THR A 133 -1.92 5.43 -5.84
N GLU A 134 -2.36 6.41 -6.64
CA GLU A 134 -2.87 6.18 -7.99
C GLU A 134 -1.78 5.55 -8.90
N GLN A 135 -0.57 6.11 -8.87
CA GLN A 135 0.58 5.59 -9.63
C GLN A 135 0.94 4.16 -9.22
N ILE A 136 1.04 3.89 -7.91
CA ILE A 136 1.42 2.58 -7.38
C ILE A 136 0.33 1.53 -7.61
N SER A 137 -0.94 1.90 -7.47
CA SER A 137 -2.06 1.01 -7.79
C SER A 137 -2.01 0.57 -9.25
N ALA A 138 -1.91 1.53 -10.19
CA ALA A 138 -1.78 1.24 -11.61
C ALA A 138 -0.56 0.35 -11.89
N ARG A 139 0.58 0.64 -11.26
CA ARG A 139 1.79 -0.15 -11.43
C ARG A 139 1.66 -1.58 -10.90
N LEU A 140 1.04 -1.78 -9.74
CA LEU A 140 0.79 -3.11 -9.19
C LEU A 140 -0.20 -3.90 -10.07
N VAL A 141 -1.20 -3.25 -10.66
CA VAL A 141 -2.08 -3.85 -11.67
C VAL A 141 -1.30 -4.29 -12.90
N GLU A 142 -0.35 -3.48 -13.40
CA GLU A 142 0.51 -3.88 -14.52
C GLU A 142 1.37 -5.11 -14.20
N LEU A 143 1.92 -5.18 -12.99
CA LEU A 143 2.83 -6.26 -12.58
C LEU A 143 2.09 -7.57 -12.28
N LEU A 144 0.92 -7.50 -11.65
CA LEU A 144 0.22 -8.65 -11.07
C LEU A 144 -1.06 -9.02 -11.84
N GLY A 145 -1.67 -8.05 -12.52
CA GLY A 145 -3.06 -8.09 -12.96
C GLY A 145 -4.05 -7.79 -11.84
N THR A 146 -5.20 -7.19 -12.18
CA THR A 146 -6.23 -6.78 -11.20
C THR A 146 -6.68 -7.93 -10.31
N ALA A 147 -6.91 -9.13 -10.88
CA ALA A 147 -7.39 -10.29 -10.12
C ALA A 147 -6.42 -10.72 -9.01
N ARG A 148 -5.11 -10.72 -9.29
CA ARG A 148 -4.09 -11.11 -8.30
C ARG A 148 -3.90 -10.02 -7.26
N LEU A 149 -3.90 -8.75 -7.67
CA LEU A 149 -3.84 -7.63 -6.74
C LEU A 149 -5.04 -7.64 -5.78
N PHE A 150 -6.26 -7.77 -6.31
CA PHE A 150 -7.48 -7.90 -5.52
C PHE A 150 -7.40 -9.07 -4.54
N THR A 151 -7.00 -10.25 -5.01
CA THR A 151 -6.90 -11.45 -4.17
C THR A 151 -5.88 -11.25 -3.05
N SER A 152 -4.73 -10.63 -3.33
CA SER A 152 -3.73 -10.35 -2.31
C SER A 152 -4.27 -9.44 -1.21
N LEU A 153 -4.91 -8.33 -1.57
CA LEU A 153 -5.51 -7.36 -0.63
C LEU A 153 -6.65 -7.98 0.18
N PHE A 154 -7.50 -8.78 -0.48
CA PHE A 154 -8.63 -9.45 0.15
C PHE A 154 -8.17 -10.47 1.19
N VAL A 155 -7.31 -11.42 0.80
CA VAL A 155 -6.87 -12.50 1.69
C VAL A 155 -6.13 -11.96 2.91
N THR A 156 -5.28 -10.95 2.73
CA THR A 156 -4.56 -10.33 3.85
C THR A 156 -5.47 -9.54 4.78
N GLY A 157 -6.54 -8.93 4.25
CA GLY A 157 -7.50 -8.16 5.04
C GLY A 157 -8.52 -9.00 5.80
N THR A 158 -8.99 -10.10 5.21
CA THR A 158 -10.07 -10.93 5.79
C THR A 158 -9.57 -12.06 6.69
N ALA A 159 -8.32 -12.51 6.54
CA ALA A 159 -7.76 -13.57 7.40
C ALA A 159 -7.71 -13.19 8.89
N ALA A 160 -7.85 -11.91 9.23
CA ALA A 160 -7.97 -11.45 10.61
C ALA A 160 -9.37 -11.70 11.23
N VAL A 161 -10.41 -11.93 10.42
CA VAL A 161 -11.81 -12.03 10.89
C VAL A 161 -12.24 -13.47 11.19
N ASP A 162 -11.58 -14.49 10.61
CA ASP A 162 -11.98 -15.90 10.70
C ASP A 162 -11.29 -16.72 11.81
N MET A 163 -10.50 -16.11 12.69
CA MET A 163 -9.81 -16.83 13.78
C MET A 163 -10.70 -17.21 14.98
N ASP A 164 -12.02 -17.30 14.79
CA ASP A 164 -12.97 -17.81 15.79
C ASP A 164 -13.72 -19.08 15.32
N ASP A 165 -13.48 -19.57 14.09
CA ASP A 165 -14.04 -20.85 13.64
C ASP A 165 -12.98 -21.96 13.69
N ASP A 166 -13.31 -22.99 14.47
CA ASP A 166 -12.51 -24.12 14.92
C ASP A 166 -12.27 -25.14 13.77
N THR A 167 -11.89 -24.63 12.58
CA THR A 167 -11.38 -25.43 11.48
C THR A 167 -9.88 -25.29 11.41
N ASP A 168 -9.22 -26.44 11.55
CA ASP A 168 -7.77 -26.69 11.59
C ASP A 168 -7.06 -26.28 10.28
N VAL A 169 -7.14 -24.99 9.93
CA VAL A 169 -6.29 -24.35 8.93
C VAL A 169 -5.05 -23.92 9.68
N ARG A 170 -3.95 -24.65 9.46
CA ARG A 170 -2.65 -24.38 10.07
C ARG A 170 -2.35 -22.88 10.03
N ALA A 171 -2.26 -22.28 11.20
CA ALA A 171 -1.59 -21.01 11.45
C ALA A 171 -0.07 -21.15 11.22
N ASP A 172 0.33 -21.62 10.04
CA ASP A 172 1.69 -21.42 9.56
C ASP A 172 1.72 -19.97 9.08
N ALA A 173 2.24 -19.08 9.92
CA ALA A 173 2.49 -17.67 9.60
C ALA A 173 2.84 -17.50 8.13
N HIS A 174 1.87 -17.08 7.32
CA HIS A 174 2.00 -17.09 5.87
C HIS A 174 2.99 -15.99 5.50
N SER A 175 4.23 -16.38 5.30
CA SER A 175 5.20 -15.52 4.64
C SER A 175 4.65 -15.30 3.23
N PRO A 176 4.34 -14.05 2.84
CA PRO A 176 3.68 -13.78 1.58
C PRO A 176 4.73 -13.94 0.47
N TRP A 177 4.96 -15.17 0.05
CA TRP A 177 5.67 -15.45 -1.20
C TRP A 177 4.65 -15.31 -2.33
N GLU A 178 5.10 -14.94 -3.53
CA GLU A 178 4.21 -14.68 -4.67
C GLU A 178 3.17 -15.78 -4.88
N ASP A 179 3.56 -17.04 -4.73
CA ASP A 179 2.74 -18.22 -4.96
C ASP A 179 1.65 -18.46 -3.91
N ALA A 180 1.70 -17.79 -2.75
CA ALA A 180 0.75 -18.03 -1.64
C ALA A 180 -0.68 -17.59 -2.00
N PHE A 181 -0.83 -16.55 -2.82
CA PHE A 181 -2.15 -16.00 -3.18
C PHE A 181 -2.82 -16.71 -4.35
N ASP A 182 -2.05 -17.42 -5.19
CA ASP A 182 -2.57 -18.04 -6.41
C ASP A 182 -3.58 -19.17 -6.11
N TRP A 183 -3.44 -19.83 -4.96
CA TRP A 183 -4.39 -20.83 -4.49
C TRP A 183 -5.79 -20.24 -4.22
N TYR A 184 -5.86 -18.98 -3.79
CA TYR A 184 -7.12 -18.30 -3.43
C TYR A 184 -7.81 -17.62 -4.61
N LEU A 185 -7.09 -17.41 -5.72
CA LEU A 185 -7.55 -16.64 -6.87
C LEU A 185 -8.91 -17.11 -7.39
N SER A 186 -9.09 -18.43 -7.58
CA SER A 186 -10.35 -18.98 -8.09
C SER A 186 -11.51 -18.72 -7.13
N SER A 187 -11.28 -18.92 -5.83
CA SER A 187 -12.31 -18.81 -4.80
C SER A 187 -12.74 -17.36 -4.60
N VAL A 188 -11.77 -16.44 -4.50
CA VAL A 188 -12.04 -15.02 -4.22
C VAL A 188 -12.72 -14.34 -5.40
N VAL A 189 -12.32 -14.66 -6.64
CA VAL A 189 -12.80 -13.96 -7.83
C VAL A 189 -14.07 -14.59 -8.41
N ASN A 190 -14.23 -15.91 -8.36
CA ASN A 190 -15.31 -16.58 -9.09
C ASN A 190 -16.41 -17.19 -8.21
N ASP A 191 -16.09 -17.65 -6.99
CA ASP A 191 -16.99 -18.55 -6.27
C ASP A 191 -17.92 -17.85 -5.27
N ASP A 192 -17.62 -16.60 -4.86
CA ASP A 192 -18.44 -15.85 -3.89
C ASP A 192 -18.45 -14.32 -4.15
N PRO A 193 -19.12 -13.85 -5.21
CA PRO A 193 -19.19 -12.43 -5.53
C PRO A 193 -20.30 -11.74 -4.72
N THR A 194 -19.95 -11.17 -3.57
CA THR A 194 -20.85 -10.24 -2.86
C THR A 194 -20.88 -8.89 -3.58
N VAL A 195 -21.91 -8.07 -3.31
CA VAL A 195 -22.04 -6.72 -3.89
C VAL A 195 -20.83 -5.86 -3.49
N GLU A 196 -20.35 -6.01 -2.26
CA GLU A 196 -19.19 -5.31 -1.73
C GLU A 196 -17.91 -5.74 -2.45
N LYS A 197 -17.71 -7.04 -2.71
CA LYS A 197 -16.55 -7.53 -3.47
C LYS A 197 -16.57 -7.03 -4.91
N GLN A 198 -17.74 -7.06 -5.58
CA GLN A 198 -17.89 -6.53 -6.94
C GLN A 198 -17.57 -5.04 -7.00
N ARG A 199 -18.15 -4.24 -6.09
CA ARG A 199 -17.88 -2.80 -5.98
C ARG A 199 -16.40 -2.51 -5.73
N THR A 200 -15.76 -3.27 -4.85
CA THR A 200 -14.34 -3.11 -4.52
C THR A 200 -13.45 -3.48 -5.72
N TYR A 201 -13.83 -4.52 -6.47
CA TYR A 201 -13.13 -4.93 -7.69
C TYR A 201 -13.23 -3.85 -8.78
N GLU A 202 -14.43 -3.29 -9.00
CA GLU A 202 -14.66 -2.18 -9.95
C GLU A 202 -13.88 -0.92 -9.55
N TRP A 203 -13.86 -0.58 -8.26
CA TRP A 203 -13.03 0.51 -7.74
C TRP A 203 -11.54 0.30 -8.01
N LEU A 204 -11.01 -0.88 -7.69
CA LEU A 204 -9.60 -1.20 -7.92
C LEU A 204 -9.22 -1.14 -9.42
N ASN A 205 -10.16 -1.48 -10.29
CA ASN A 205 -9.99 -1.40 -11.74
C ASN A 205 -10.05 0.04 -12.29
N GLY A 206 -10.41 1.02 -11.45
CA GLY A 206 -10.67 2.40 -11.87
C GLY A 206 -12.01 2.58 -12.59
N ASP A 207 -12.87 1.56 -12.59
CA ASP A 207 -14.20 1.59 -13.21
C ASP A 207 -15.25 2.27 -12.30
N LEU A 208 -14.91 2.51 -11.03
CA LEU A 208 -15.73 3.21 -10.06
C LEU A 208 -14.93 4.33 -9.37
N ASP A 209 -15.33 5.58 -9.58
CA ASP A 209 -14.86 6.75 -8.83
C ASP A 209 -15.69 6.88 -7.53
N LEU A 210 -15.02 6.95 -6.39
CA LEU A 210 -15.66 7.06 -5.08
C LEU A 210 -15.89 8.50 -4.63
N GLY A 211 -15.45 9.49 -5.42
CA GLY A 211 -15.66 10.92 -5.16
C GLY A 211 -14.51 11.58 -4.43
#